data_AF-A0A8G1R1H2-F1
#
_entry.id   AF-A0A8G1R1H2-F1
#
_cell.length_a   1.000
_cell.length_b   1.000
_cell.length_c   1.000
_cell.angle_alpha   90.00
_cell.angle_beta   90.00
_cell.angle_gamma   90.00
#
_symmetry.space_group_name_H-M   'P 1'
#
loop_
_entity.id
_entity.type
_entity.pdbx_description
1 polymer ?
#
loop_
_entity_poly.entity_id
_entity_poly.type
_entity_poly.pdbx_seq_one_letter_code
_entity_poly.pdbx_strand_id
1 'polypeptide(L)'
;MSLEQVSGGGTEGDFQHPNENLRRSTIIALYFAFIMSTVAVALRLLARKITGSRLYLDDYLMIIALLFKYGCSIGVTILLWNGLGCHINMIPQKNLTVYFKIGWSNSFVYTLCVMFIKLSILAVYKRLFAARSMKIAANVVAVIVVLWAVSISIGGVLNCVPVQKFWDRPVPGHCVNTVGYYYGQQIPNILTDVVLLIMPLKSVWELPISKTQRLLLSGVFLVGILTLIFDILRLVAMIQLTQAGPDITYNQVPVVVWTCMEAAVGITAACMSHIRPLFNVKLWSRLRYSDQEPGKGSTNSSEEGFSSSDRTLFDPCGTQTTISAGHEVQVEHEKP
;
A
#
# COMPACT_ATOMS: atom_id res chain seq x y z
N MET A 1 40.32 30.99 -8.23
CA MET A 1 39.81 31.54 -9.50
C MET A 1 38.47 32.19 -9.18
N SER A 2 38.33 33.44 -9.59
CA SER A 2 37.44 34.48 -9.06
C SER A 2 35.95 34.14 -9.09
N LEU A 3 35.24 34.65 -8.09
CA LEU A 3 33.78 34.73 -8.02
C LEU A 3 33.25 35.66 -9.12
N GLU A 4 32.62 35.10 -10.14
CA GLU A 4 31.68 35.84 -10.99
C GLU A 4 30.27 35.37 -10.65
N GLN A 5 29.57 36.17 -9.84
CA GLN A 5 28.11 36.13 -9.81
C GLN A 5 27.62 36.70 -11.13
N VAL A 6 27.19 35.84 -12.04
CA VAL A 6 26.36 36.25 -13.18
C VAL A 6 24.98 36.64 -12.63
N SER A 7 24.88 37.89 -12.21
CA SER A 7 23.63 38.60 -12.02
C SER A 7 23.12 39.02 -13.39
N GLY A 8 22.24 38.22 -13.99
CA GLY A 8 21.60 38.57 -15.25
C GLY A 8 20.57 37.54 -15.71
N GLY A 9 19.33 37.67 -15.25
CA GLY A 9 18.17 37.08 -15.92
C GLY A 9 17.97 35.56 -15.84
N GLY A 10 18.68 34.85 -14.96
CA GLY A 10 18.44 33.43 -14.72
C GLY A 10 17.17 33.17 -13.90
N THR A 11 16.31 32.27 -14.36
CA THR A 11 15.17 31.76 -13.57
C THR A 11 15.68 31.10 -12.28
N GLU A 12 14.89 31.18 -11.20
CA GLU A 12 15.18 30.48 -9.93
C GLU A 12 15.41 28.98 -10.22
N GLY A 13 16.67 28.51 -10.16
CA GLY A 13 17.03 27.10 -10.39
C GLY A 13 18.10 26.83 -11.47
N ASP A 14 18.61 27.84 -12.18
CA ASP A 14 19.70 27.64 -13.16
C ASP A 14 21.08 27.58 -12.47
N PHE A 15 21.36 26.46 -11.81
CA PHE A 15 22.73 26.13 -11.40
C PHE A 15 23.39 25.37 -12.54
N GLN A 16 24.66 25.67 -12.79
CA GLN A 16 25.49 24.81 -13.61
C GLN A 16 25.59 23.46 -12.89
N HIS A 17 24.81 22.47 -13.34
CA HIS A 17 24.79 21.14 -12.73
C HIS A 17 26.04 20.40 -13.20
N PRO A 18 27.08 20.23 -12.35
CA PRO A 18 28.30 19.56 -12.79
C PRO A 18 28.04 18.10 -13.18
N ASN A 19 26.93 17.51 -12.70
CA ASN A 19 26.58 16.11 -12.88
C ASN A 19 25.13 15.93 -13.39
N GLU A 20 24.88 16.28 -14.65
CA GLU A 20 23.56 16.09 -15.30
C GLU A 20 23.04 14.64 -15.21
N ASN A 21 23.94 13.65 -15.31
CA ASN A 21 23.59 12.23 -15.24
C ASN A 21 22.91 11.85 -13.92
N LEU A 22 23.40 12.42 -12.80
CA LEU A 22 22.87 12.14 -11.47
C LEU A 22 21.48 12.74 -11.28
N ARG A 23 21.29 13.96 -11.79
CA ARG A 23 19.98 14.64 -11.81
C ARG A 23 18.98 13.87 -12.69
N ARG A 24 19.38 13.47 -13.90
CA ARG A 24 18.54 12.67 -14.82
C ARG A 24 18.11 11.35 -14.19
N SER A 25 19.03 10.61 -13.57
CA SER A 25 18.73 9.36 -12.87
C SER A 25 17.69 9.56 -11.76
N THR A 26 17.83 10.62 -10.95
CA THR A 26 16.89 10.94 -9.88
C THR A 26 15.49 11.27 -10.41
N ILE A 27 15.41 12.04 -11.50
CA ILE A 27 14.13 12.40 -12.14
C ILE A 27 13.44 11.16 -12.69
N ILE A 28 14.16 10.29 -13.39
CA ILE A 28 13.62 9.03 -13.95
C ILE A 28 13.07 8.16 -12.82
N ALA A 29 13.84 7.99 -11.74
CA ALA A 29 13.41 7.23 -10.58
C ALA A 29 12.13 7.84 -9.93
N LEU A 30 12.08 9.16 -9.78
CA LEU A 30 10.92 9.84 -9.19
C LEU A 30 9.64 9.62 -10.01
N TYR A 31 9.70 9.82 -11.32
CA TYR A 31 8.55 9.61 -12.20
C TYR A 31 8.14 8.14 -12.26
N PHE A 32 9.10 7.22 -12.33
CA PHE A 32 8.83 5.79 -12.30
C PHE A 32 8.10 5.38 -11.01
N ALA A 33 8.62 5.78 -9.84
CA ALA A 33 7.99 5.53 -8.54
C ALA A 33 6.59 6.17 -8.45
N PHE A 34 6.41 7.35 -9.03
CA PHE A 34 5.11 8.01 -9.12
C PHE A 34 4.10 7.21 -9.91
N ILE A 35 4.39 6.92 -11.17
CA ILE A 35 3.47 6.18 -12.03
C ILE A 35 3.18 4.79 -11.43
N MET A 36 4.20 4.08 -10.97
CA MET A 36 4.06 2.74 -10.39
C MET A 36 3.09 2.73 -9.20
N SER A 37 3.28 3.63 -8.23
CA SER A 37 2.40 3.71 -7.04
C SER A 37 0.97 4.12 -7.39
N THR A 38 0.78 5.09 -8.29
CA THR A 38 -0.56 5.53 -8.75
C THR A 38 -1.29 4.40 -9.47
N VAL A 39 -0.62 3.72 -10.40
CA VAL A 39 -1.19 2.60 -11.15
C VAL A 39 -1.56 1.45 -10.21
N ALA A 40 -0.72 1.12 -9.22
CA ALA A 40 -1.01 0.06 -8.26
C ALA A 40 -2.28 0.33 -7.45
N VAL A 41 -2.46 1.55 -6.94
CA VAL A 41 -3.68 1.94 -6.19
C VAL A 41 -4.89 2.01 -7.12
N ALA A 42 -4.74 2.53 -8.33
CA ALA A 42 -5.81 2.56 -9.32
C ALA A 42 -6.30 1.14 -9.67
N LEU A 43 -5.38 0.21 -9.92
CA LEU A 43 -5.70 -1.20 -10.17
C LEU A 43 -6.41 -1.84 -8.98
N ARG A 44 -5.98 -1.53 -7.74
CA ARG A 44 -6.63 -2.01 -6.53
C ARG A 44 -8.08 -1.52 -6.44
N LEU A 45 -8.33 -0.23 -6.65
CA LEU A 45 -9.67 0.35 -6.61
C LEU A 45 -10.55 -0.15 -7.77
N LEU A 46 -9.97 -0.32 -8.96
CA LEU A 46 -10.66 -0.91 -10.10
C LEU A 46 -11.07 -2.36 -9.82
N ALA A 47 -10.18 -3.17 -9.23
CA ALA A 47 -10.49 -4.54 -8.84
C ALA A 47 -11.65 -4.60 -7.84
N ARG A 48 -11.71 -3.66 -6.88
CA ARG A 48 -12.83 -3.52 -5.93
C ARG A 48 -14.14 -3.18 -6.64
N LYS A 49 -14.10 -2.21 -7.56
CA LYS A 49 -15.25 -1.77 -8.35
C LYS A 49 -15.80 -2.92 -9.20
N ILE A 50 -14.94 -3.65 -9.90
CA ILE A 50 -15.33 -4.82 -10.72
C ILE A 50 -15.93 -5.94 -9.85
N THR A 51 -15.40 -6.16 -8.65
CA THR A 51 -15.90 -7.19 -7.73
C THR A 51 -17.19 -6.75 -7.00
N GLY A 52 -17.67 -5.52 -7.18
CA GLY A 52 -18.82 -4.97 -6.46
C GLY A 52 -18.62 -4.90 -4.94
N SER A 53 -17.36 -4.91 -4.50
CA SER A 53 -17.02 -4.94 -3.06
C SER A 53 -17.04 -3.53 -2.49
N ARG A 54 -17.60 -3.36 -1.28
CA ARG A 54 -17.47 -2.10 -0.52
C ARG A 54 -16.00 -1.77 -0.26
N LEU A 55 -15.69 -0.49 -0.11
CA LEU A 55 -14.37 -0.03 0.33
C LEU A 55 -14.17 -0.38 1.80
N TYR A 56 -13.01 -0.93 2.11
CA TYR A 56 -12.63 -1.30 3.48
C TYR A 56 -11.63 -0.30 4.04
N LEU A 57 -11.40 -0.38 5.35
CA LEU A 57 -10.42 0.45 6.05
C LEU A 57 -9.02 0.34 5.42
N ASP A 58 -8.63 -0.85 4.93
CA ASP A 58 -7.37 -1.04 4.18
C ASP A 58 -7.28 -0.16 2.92
N ASP A 59 -8.38 0.02 2.19
CA ASP A 59 -8.40 0.82 0.97
C ASP A 59 -8.25 2.33 1.29
N TYR A 60 -8.90 2.82 2.36
CA TYR A 60 -8.77 4.21 2.80
C TYR A 60 -7.35 4.54 3.29
N LEU A 61 -6.75 3.66 4.10
CA LEU A 61 -5.36 3.85 4.56
C LEU A 61 -4.38 3.89 3.39
N MET A 62 -4.60 3.06 2.36
CA MET A 62 -3.76 3.05 1.17
C MET A 62 -3.91 4.32 0.32
N ILE A 63 -5.12 4.87 0.20
CA ILE A 63 -5.34 6.17 -0.47
C ILE A 63 -4.61 7.29 0.29
N ILE A 64 -4.68 7.28 1.63
CA ILE A 64 -3.96 8.25 2.46
C ILE A 64 -2.44 8.09 2.27
N ALA A 65 -1.93 6.85 2.26
CA ALA A 65 -0.51 6.59 1.97
C ALA A 65 -0.09 7.15 0.61
N LEU A 66 -0.91 6.97 -0.44
CA LEU A 66 -0.65 7.53 -1.76
C LEU A 66 -0.58 9.06 -1.75
N LEU A 67 -1.45 9.73 -0.98
CA LEU A 67 -1.41 11.18 -0.81
C LEU A 67 -0.10 11.65 -0.18
N PHE A 68 0.36 10.99 0.90
CA PHE A 68 1.66 11.27 1.49
C PHE A 68 2.81 10.99 0.53
N LYS A 69 2.71 9.92 -0.27
CA LYS A 69 3.69 9.63 -1.33
C LYS A 69 3.77 10.76 -2.36
N TYR A 70 2.64 11.36 -2.76
CA TYR A 70 2.64 12.53 -3.64
C TYR A 70 3.32 13.72 -2.98
N GLY A 71 3.07 13.95 -1.69
CA GLY A 71 3.81 14.93 -0.89
C GLY A 71 5.33 14.68 -0.94
N CYS A 72 5.77 13.43 -0.81
CA CYS A 72 7.19 13.08 -0.93
C CYS A 72 7.76 13.41 -2.32
N SER A 73 7.03 13.11 -3.38
CA SER A 73 7.47 13.41 -4.75
C SER A 73 7.55 14.91 -5.01
N ILE A 74 6.60 15.69 -4.50
CA ILE A 74 6.64 17.16 -4.59
C ILE A 74 7.86 17.69 -3.82
N GLY A 75 8.09 17.20 -2.60
CA GLY A 75 9.25 17.58 -1.79
C GLY A 75 10.57 17.30 -2.50
N VAL A 76 10.74 16.11 -3.07
CA VAL A 76 11.96 15.75 -3.83
C VAL A 76 12.12 16.60 -5.09
N THR A 77 11.04 16.93 -5.80
CA THR A 77 11.10 17.88 -6.91
C THR A 77 11.61 19.24 -6.43
N ILE A 78 11.10 19.77 -5.32
CA ILE A 78 11.61 21.04 -4.77
C ILE A 78 13.10 20.91 -4.38
N LEU A 79 13.53 19.79 -3.82
CA LEU A 79 14.96 19.53 -3.53
C LEU A 79 15.81 19.56 -4.80
N LEU A 80 15.35 18.97 -5.90
CA LEU A 80 16.04 19.01 -7.20
C LEU A 80 16.24 20.44 -7.70
N TRP A 81 15.22 21.29 -7.55
CA TRP A 81 15.30 22.71 -7.92
C TRP A 81 16.17 23.53 -6.96
N ASN A 82 16.47 23.04 -5.76
CA ASN A 82 17.29 23.73 -4.75
C ASN A 82 18.69 23.11 -4.58
N GLY A 83 19.15 22.29 -5.53
CA GLY A 83 20.53 21.82 -5.58
C GLY A 83 20.78 20.36 -5.16
N LEU A 84 19.76 19.50 -5.11
CA LEU A 84 19.98 18.05 -4.96
C LEU A 84 20.85 17.53 -6.11
N GLY A 85 21.95 16.85 -5.77
CA GLY A 85 22.94 16.35 -6.75
C GLY A 85 24.02 17.35 -7.15
N CYS A 86 24.03 18.55 -6.56
CA CYS A 86 25.12 19.52 -6.69
C CYS A 86 26.02 19.51 -5.44
N HIS A 87 27.29 19.88 -5.59
CA HIS A 87 28.18 20.09 -4.44
C HIS A 87 27.68 21.25 -3.60
N ILE A 88 27.75 21.11 -2.26
CA ILE A 88 27.14 22.04 -1.32
C ILE A 88 27.69 23.47 -1.48
N ASN A 89 28.98 23.58 -1.82
CA ASN A 89 29.70 24.85 -1.98
C ASN A 89 29.25 25.67 -3.20
N MET A 90 28.53 25.05 -4.15
CA MET A 90 28.05 25.71 -5.37
C MET A 90 26.62 26.27 -5.20
N ILE A 91 25.97 25.98 -4.06
CA ILE A 91 24.56 26.31 -3.84
C ILE A 91 24.46 27.62 -3.05
N PRO A 92 23.70 28.63 -3.53
CA PRO A 92 23.44 29.85 -2.78
C PRO A 92 22.79 29.56 -1.42
N GLN A 93 23.18 30.29 -0.38
CA GLN A 93 22.71 30.06 0.99
C GLN A 93 21.17 30.10 1.11
N LYS A 94 20.49 30.97 0.36
CA LYS A 94 19.01 31.04 0.32
C LYS A 94 18.40 29.69 -0.07
N ASN A 95 18.94 29.05 -1.09
CA ASN A 95 18.44 27.78 -1.63
C ASN A 95 18.81 26.62 -0.71
N LEU A 96 19.98 26.69 -0.07
CA LEU A 96 20.40 25.74 0.95
C LEU A 96 19.43 25.74 2.15
N THR A 97 18.98 26.90 2.61
CA THR A 97 17.98 27.00 3.68
C THR A 97 16.64 26.37 3.28
N VAL A 98 16.18 26.60 2.04
CA VAL A 98 14.97 25.95 1.51
C VAL A 98 15.16 24.44 1.42
N TYR A 99 16.32 23.99 0.92
CA TYR A 99 16.68 22.56 0.83
C TYR A 99 16.56 21.87 2.18
N PHE A 100 17.16 22.43 3.24
CA PHE A 100 17.08 21.86 4.59
C PHE A 100 15.66 21.86 5.16
N LYS A 101 14.89 22.95 4.96
CA LYS A 101 13.50 23.03 5.41
C LYS A 101 12.62 21.96 4.74
N ILE A 102 12.73 21.80 3.43
CA ILE A 102 11.97 20.81 2.69
C ILE A 102 12.45 19.40 3.02
N GLY A 103 13.77 19.17 3.13
CA GLY A 103 14.33 17.88 3.53
C GLY A 103 13.81 17.42 4.89
N TRP A 104 13.80 18.33 5.87
CA TRP A 104 13.25 18.09 7.21
C TRP A 104 11.75 17.76 7.16
N SER A 105 10.94 18.59 6.48
CA SER A 105 9.51 18.35 6.30
C SER A 105 9.23 17.00 5.61
N ASN A 106 10.00 16.70 4.56
CA ASN A 106 9.85 15.49 3.76
C ASN A 106 10.12 14.22 4.56
N SER A 107 11.00 14.25 5.56
CA SER A 107 11.22 13.12 6.47
C SER A 107 9.96 12.74 7.24
N PHE A 108 9.13 13.69 7.67
CA PHE A 108 7.86 13.39 8.35
C PHE A 108 6.82 12.85 7.37
N VAL A 109 6.69 13.49 6.21
CA VAL A 109 5.76 13.07 5.15
C VAL A 109 6.05 11.62 4.74
N TYR A 110 7.33 11.28 4.57
CA TYR A 110 7.75 9.91 4.27
C TYR A 110 7.44 8.93 5.43
N THR A 111 7.72 9.32 6.67
CA THR A 111 7.44 8.47 7.85
C THR A 111 5.95 8.15 7.94
N LEU A 112 5.09 9.15 7.72
CA LEU A 112 3.64 8.96 7.69
C LEU A 112 3.21 8.07 6.53
N CYS A 113 3.78 8.26 5.34
CA CYS A 113 3.53 7.39 4.18
C CYS A 113 3.74 5.92 4.55
N VAL A 114 4.92 5.58 5.10
CA VAL A 114 5.26 4.20 5.47
C VAL A 114 4.39 3.67 6.61
N MET A 115 4.08 4.50 7.61
CA MET A 115 3.13 4.16 8.65
C MET A 115 1.78 3.72 8.07
N PHE A 116 1.20 4.51 7.14
CA PHE A 116 -0.08 4.18 6.52
C PHE A 116 -0.02 2.94 5.62
N ILE A 117 1.08 2.73 4.88
CA ILE A 117 1.30 1.48 4.12
C ILE A 117 1.25 0.27 5.04
N LYS A 118 2.00 0.31 6.15
CA LYS A 118 2.05 -0.77 7.15
C LYS A 118 0.67 -1.00 7.74
N LEU A 119 0.01 0.05 8.25
CA LEU A 119 -1.33 -0.06 8.82
C LEU A 119 -2.35 -0.66 7.82
N SER A 120 -2.27 -0.31 6.53
CA SER A 120 -3.07 -0.94 5.49
C SER A 120 -2.78 -2.44 5.43
N ILE A 121 -1.52 -2.88 5.34
CA ILE A 121 -1.16 -4.31 5.30
C ILE A 121 -1.69 -5.06 6.53
N LEU A 122 -1.56 -4.49 7.73
CA LEU A 122 -2.08 -5.09 8.95
C LEU A 122 -3.61 -5.20 8.95
N ALA A 123 -4.32 -4.21 8.42
CA ALA A 123 -5.77 -4.28 8.27
C ALA A 123 -6.19 -5.44 7.35
N VAL A 124 -5.40 -5.72 6.31
CA VAL A 124 -5.60 -6.87 5.41
C VAL A 124 -5.38 -8.18 6.14
N TYR A 125 -4.33 -8.28 6.95
CA TYR A 125 -4.04 -9.49 7.73
C TYR A 125 -5.18 -9.79 8.70
N LYS A 126 -5.71 -8.78 9.40
CA LYS A 126 -6.87 -8.93 10.30
C LYS A 126 -8.12 -9.43 9.59
N ARG A 127 -8.29 -9.08 8.31
CA ARG A 127 -9.42 -9.53 7.48
C ARG A 127 -9.19 -10.93 6.93
N LEU A 128 -7.95 -11.24 6.56
CA LEU A 128 -7.58 -12.49 5.93
C LEU A 128 -7.60 -13.66 6.93
N PHE A 129 -7.07 -13.44 8.13
CA PHE A 129 -6.98 -14.45 9.16
C PHE A 129 -8.13 -14.28 10.17
N ALA A 130 -8.96 -15.32 10.29
CA ALA A 130 -10.03 -15.34 11.27
C ALA A 130 -9.51 -15.54 12.71
N ALA A 131 -8.31 -16.12 12.85
CA ALA A 131 -7.68 -16.48 14.12
C ALA A 131 -7.53 -15.29 15.07
N ARG A 132 -7.95 -15.47 16.33
CA ARG A 132 -7.89 -14.42 17.36
C ARG A 132 -6.45 -14.00 17.68
N SER A 133 -5.53 -14.95 17.74
CA SER A 133 -4.09 -14.70 17.95
C SER A 133 -3.51 -13.75 16.91
N MET A 134 -3.82 -13.95 15.63
CA MET A 134 -3.38 -13.09 14.53
C MET A 134 -3.94 -11.67 14.61
N LYS A 135 -5.22 -11.53 14.99
CA LYS A 135 -5.83 -10.21 15.18
C LYS A 135 -5.19 -9.43 16.34
N ILE A 136 -4.87 -10.11 17.43
CA ILE A 136 -4.16 -9.51 18.58
C ILE A 136 -2.75 -9.11 18.16
N ALA A 137 -1.99 -10.01 17.53
CA ALA A 137 -0.64 -9.72 17.04
C ALA A 137 -0.63 -8.54 16.06
N ALA A 138 -1.58 -8.48 15.13
CA ALA A 138 -1.70 -7.36 14.21
C ALA A 138 -2.04 -6.04 14.94
N ASN A 139 -2.90 -6.05 15.95
CA ASN A 139 -3.16 -4.83 16.73
C ASN A 139 -1.91 -4.36 17.49
N VAL A 140 -1.15 -5.29 18.09
CA VAL A 140 0.10 -4.96 18.81
C VAL A 140 1.12 -4.32 17.85
N VAL A 141 1.34 -4.93 16.69
CA VAL A 141 2.28 -4.38 15.70
C VAL A 141 1.78 -3.05 15.12
N ALA A 142 0.47 -2.86 14.94
CA ALA A 142 -0.09 -1.57 14.52
C ALA A 142 0.22 -0.47 15.55
N VAL A 143 0.07 -0.77 16.83
CA VAL A 143 0.44 0.17 17.92
C VAL A 143 1.93 0.48 17.89
N ILE A 144 2.79 -0.53 17.72
CA ILE A 144 4.25 -0.33 17.62
C ILE A 144 4.59 0.60 16.43
N VAL A 145 3.98 0.39 15.27
CA VAL A 145 4.21 1.22 14.07
C VAL A 145 3.76 2.66 14.29
N VAL A 146 2.62 2.89 14.95
CA VAL A 146 2.16 4.25 15.30
C VAL A 146 3.09 4.90 16.31
N LEU A 147 3.48 4.19 17.37
CA LEU A 147 4.41 4.69 18.39
C LEU A 147 5.77 5.04 17.78
N TRP A 148 6.26 4.22 16.84
CA TRP A 148 7.47 4.53 16.08
C TRP A 148 7.31 5.83 15.29
N ALA A 149 6.25 5.97 14.49
CA ALA A 149 6.03 7.18 13.70
C ALA A 149 5.91 8.45 14.57
N VAL A 150 5.23 8.36 15.71
CA VAL A 150 5.12 9.44 16.70
C VAL A 150 6.49 9.75 17.32
N SER A 151 7.28 8.74 17.68
CA SER A 151 8.61 8.92 18.26
C SER A 151 9.56 9.62 17.30
N ILE A 152 9.55 9.22 16.02
CA ILE A 152 10.34 9.89 14.97
C ILE A 152 9.84 11.32 14.75
N SER A 153 8.52 11.55 14.81
CA SER A 153 7.96 12.89 14.65
C SER A 153 8.41 13.83 15.77
N ILE A 154 8.33 13.38 17.02
CA ILE A 154 8.79 14.16 18.18
C ILE A 154 10.31 14.35 18.13
N GLY A 155 11.07 13.29 17.86
CA GLY A 155 12.53 13.34 17.77
C GLY A 155 13.03 14.23 16.63
N GLY A 156 12.28 14.32 15.52
CA GLY A 156 12.59 15.19 14.39
C GLY A 156 12.33 16.67 14.71
N VAL A 157 11.27 16.97 15.45
CA VAL A 157 10.98 18.34 15.95
C VAL A 157 12.01 18.77 16.98
N LEU A 158 12.38 17.88 17.89
CA LEU A 158 13.37 18.14 18.93
C LEU A 158 14.82 17.89 18.47
N ASN A 159 15.05 17.65 17.17
CA ASN A 159 16.38 17.33 16.65
C ASN A 159 17.36 18.49 16.85
N CYS A 160 16.87 19.73 16.81
CA CYS A 160 17.62 20.93 17.14
C CYS A 160 16.78 21.84 18.04
N VAL A 161 17.42 22.45 19.04
CA VAL A 161 16.80 23.45 19.92
C VAL A 161 17.63 24.74 19.86
N PRO A 162 17.11 25.82 19.26
CA PRO A 162 15.82 25.94 18.56
C PRO A 162 15.82 25.22 17.20
N VAL A 163 14.64 24.81 16.71
CA VAL A 163 14.48 24.08 15.43
C VAL A 163 15.10 24.83 14.25
N GLN A 164 15.07 26.17 14.31
CA GLN A 164 15.67 27.06 13.33
C GLN A 164 17.16 26.78 13.08
N LYS A 165 17.88 26.29 14.09
CA LYS A 165 19.30 25.95 13.99
C LYS A 165 19.57 24.83 12.97
N PHE A 166 18.58 24.01 12.65
CA PHE A 166 18.71 22.93 11.66
C PHE A 166 19.04 23.47 10.26
N TRP A 167 18.38 24.56 9.84
CA TRP A 167 18.57 25.17 8.52
C TRP A 167 19.37 26.49 8.56
N ASP A 168 19.55 27.07 9.75
CA ASP A 168 20.30 28.31 9.98
C ASP A 168 21.37 28.10 11.07
N ARG A 169 22.55 27.64 10.64
CA ARG A 169 23.66 27.22 11.52
C ARG A 169 24.21 28.31 12.48
N PRO A 170 24.23 29.61 12.14
CA PRO A 170 24.68 30.68 13.04
C PRO A 170 23.82 30.85 14.30
N VAL A 171 22.60 30.31 14.33
CA VAL A 171 21.69 30.45 15.48
C VAL A 171 22.26 29.70 16.70
N PRO A 172 22.35 30.36 17.89
CA PRO A 172 22.81 29.71 19.11
C PRO A 172 21.84 28.59 19.53
N GLY A 173 22.38 27.48 20.03
CA GLY A 173 21.59 26.29 20.38
C GLY A 173 22.37 25.00 20.23
N HIS A 174 21.69 23.87 20.37
CA HIS A 174 22.28 22.54 20.26
C HIS A 174 21.43 21.65 19.36
N CYS A 175 22.08 20.73 18.65
CA CYS A 175 21.42 19.71 17.84
C CYS A 175 21.85 18.34 18.32
N VAL A 176 20.90 17.40 18.32
CA VAL A 176 21.14 16.00 18.62
C VAL A 176 21.92 15.36 17.47
N ASN A 177 22.60 14.25 17.72
CA ASN A 177 23.34 13.53 16.70
C ASN A 177 22.41 13.09 15.55
N THR A 178 22.55 13.76 14.40
CA THR A 178 21.72 13.54 13.21
C THR A 178 21.86 12.11 12.66
N VAL A 179 23.05 11.52 12.76
CA VAL A 179 23.32 10.15 12.33
C VAL A 179 22.55 9.14 13.19
N GLY A 180 22.60 9.32 14.52
CA GLY A 180 21.84 8.50 15.46
C GLY A 180 20.34 8.61 15.26
N TYR A 181 19.83 9.80 14.93
CA TYR A 181 18.42 10.01 14.58
C TYR A 181 18.01 9.22 13.34
N TYR A 182 18.76 9.29 12.24
CA TYR A 182 18.44 8.56 11.02
C TYR A 182 18.56 7.03 11.19
N TYR A 183 19.54 6.54 11.95
CA TYR A 183 19.58 5.11 12.30
C TYR A 183 18.40 4.70 13.19
N GLY A 184 18.03 5.53 14.15
CA GLY A 184 16.84 5.33 14.98
C GLY A 184 15.53 5.34 14.18
N GLN A 185 15.50 6.02 13.04
CA GLN A 185 14.39 5.96 12.09
C GLN A 185 14.40 4.65 11.28
N GLN A 186 15.54 4.29 10.69
CA GLN A 186 15.63 3.20 9.71
C GLN A 186 15.60 1.80 10.33
N ILE A 187 16.26 1.60 11.48
CA ILE A 187 16.38 0.26 12.10
C ILE A 187 15.00 -0.26 12.56
N PRO A 188 14.18 0.48 13.32
CA PRO A 188 12.85 0.01 13.69
C PRO A 188 11.92 -0.15 12.49
N ASN A 189 12.10 0.65 11.44
CA ASN A 189 11.37 0.48 10.19
C ASN A 189 11.60 -0.93 9.64
N ILE A 190 12.86 -1.30 9.40
CA ILE A 190 13.27 -2.64 8.92
C ILE A 190 12.76 -3.74 9.85
N LEU A 191 12.91 -3.58 11.17
CA LEU A 191 12.45 -4.58 12.13
C LEU A 191 10.95 -4.83 12.04
N THR A 192 10.15 -3.76 11.89
CA THR A 192 8.71 -3.90 11.71
C THR A 192 8.36 -4.57 10.37
N ASP A 193 9.13 -4.37 9.31
CA ASP A 193 8.94 -5.07 8.04
C ASP A 193 9.25 -6.57 8.14
N VAL A 194 10.32 -6.95 8.86
CA VAL A 194 10.63 -8.35 9.16
C VAL A 194 9.50 -9.00 9.97
N VAL A 195 8.96 -8.30 10.98
CA VAL A 195 7.83 -8.81 11.77
C VAL A 195 6.60 -9.02 10.88
N LEU A 196 6.30 -8.10 9.97
CA LEU A 196 5.18 -8.24 9.04
C LEU A 196 5.36 -9.43 8.09
N LEU A 197 6.59 -9.71 7.67
CA LEU A 197 6.92 -10.87 6.84
C LEU A 197 6.77 -12.19 7.59
N ILE A 198 7.22 -12.26 8.85
CA ILE A 198 7.16 -13.49 9.68
C ILE A 198 5.74 -13.79 10.18
N MET A 199 4.95 -12.76 10.48
CA MET A 199 3.61 -12.90 11.05
C MET A 199 2.70 -13.88 10.29
N PRO A 200 2.50 -13.79 8.96
CA PRO A 200 1.66 -14.71 8.21
C PRO A 200 2.21 -16.14 8.14
N LEU A 201 3.54 -16.34 8.17
CA LEU A 201 4.16 -17.67 8.08
C LEU A 201 3.79 -18.56 9.26
N LYS A 202 3.85 -18.01 10.48
CA LYS A 202 3.51 -18.77 11.69
C LYS A 202 2.09 -19.33 11.61
N SER A 203 1.12 -18.50 11.23
CA SER A 203 -0.28 -18.92 11.13
C SER A 203 -0.53 -19.94 10.02
N VAL A 204 0.35 -20.03 9.02
CA VAL A 204 0.18 -20.97 7.89
C VAL A 204 0.71 -22.36 8.20
N TRP A 205 1.71 -22.48 9.05
CA TRP A 205 2.22 -23.78 9.46
C TRP A 205 1.28 -24.50 10.43
N GLU A 206 0.44 -23.75 11.15
CA GLU A 206 -0.46 -24.30 12.15
C GLU A 206 -1.85 -24.71 11.60
N LEU A 207 -2.24 -24.29 10.38
CA LEU A 207 -3.58 -24.54 9.84
C LEU A 207 -3.58 -25.37 8.53
N PRO A 208 -4.56 -26.27 8.33
CA PRO A 208 -4.79 -26.90 7.03
C PRO A 208 -5.39 -25.88 6.05
N ILE A 209 -4.53 -25.21 5.30
CA ILE A 209 -4.89 -24.10 4.42
C ILE A 209 -5.28 -24.57 3.01
N SER A 210 -6.33 -23.98 2.43
CA SER A 210 -6.75 -24.22 1.04
C SER A 210 -5.68 -23.76 0.02
N LYS A 211 -5.56 -24.45 -1.12
CA LYS A 211 -4.57 -24.13 -2.17
C LYS A 211 -4.58 -22.64 -2.58
N THR A 212 -5.76 -22.01 -2.58
CA THR A 212 -5.96 -20.58 -2.90
C THR A 212 -5.37 -19.65 -1.83
N GLN A 213 -5.51 -19.98 -0.54
CA GLN A 213 -4.89 -19.20 0.53
C GLN A 213 -3.37 -19.37 0.53
N ARG A 214 -2.86 -20.56 0.19
CA ARG A 214 -1.42 -20.82 0.06
C ARG A 214 -0.78 -19.99 -1.06
N LEU A 215 -1.43 -19.88 -2.22
CA LEU A 215 -0.95 -19.02 -3.32
C LEU A 215 -0.92 -17.55 -2.90
N LEU A 216 -1.93 -17.09 -2.15
CA LEU A 216 -1.96 -15.72 -1.67
C LEU A 216 -0.82 -15.42 -0.69
N LEU A 217 -0.59 -16.36 0.22
CA LEU A 217 0.45 -16.18 1.21
C LEU A 217 1.83 -16.12 0.57
N SER A 218 2.05 -16.95 -0.46
CA SER A 218 3.26 -16.89 -1.28
C SER A 218 3.44 -15.52 -1.93
N GLY A 219 2.36 -14.94 -2.48
CA GLY A 219 2.38 -13.59 -3.05
C GLY A 219 2.73 -12.51 -2.02
N VAL A 220 2.12 -12.54 -0.84
CA VAL A 220 2.42 -11.59 0.26
C VAL A 220 3.86 -11.75 0.74
N PHE A 221 4.36 -12.98 0.83
CA PHE A 221 5.71 -13.28 1.27
C PHE A 221 6.76 -12.79 0.26
N LEU A 222 6.59 -13.11 -1.03
CA LEU A 222 7.48 -12.65 -2.10
C LEU A 222 7.57 -11.11 -2.10
N VAL A 223 6.42 -10.48 -1.95
CA VAL A 223 6.28 -9.04 -1.91
C VAL A 223 6.93 -8.41 -0.66
N GLY A 224 6.79 -9.05 0.51
CA GLY A 224 7.44 -8.61 1.75
C GLY A 224 8.97 -8.73 1.70
N ILE A 225 9.50 -9.73 1.00
CA ILE A 225 10.95 -9.84 0.76
C ILE A 225 11.43 -8.67 -0.09
N LEU A 226 10.68 -8.31 -1.14
CA LEU A 226 11.06 -7.18 -2.00
C LEU A 226 11.13 -5.88 -1.21
N THR A 227 10.13 -5.55 -0.40
CA THR A 227 10.15 -4.32 0.42
C THR A 227 11.36 -4.29 1.36
N LEU A 228 11.65 -5.42 2.02
CA LEU A 228 12.79 -5.54 2.92
C LEU A 228 14.13 -5.31 2.21
N ILE A 229 14.29 -5.76 0.96
CA ILE A 229 15.49 -5.49 0.16
C ILE A 229 15.65 -3.99 -0.06
N PHE A 230 14.58 -3.27 -0.43
CA PHE A 230 14.64 -1.81 -0.62
C PHE A 230 15.00 -1.07 0.68
N ASP A 231 14.47 -1.50 1.82
CA ASP A 231 14.82 -0.92 3.12
C ASP A 231 16.31 -1.10 3.46
N ILE A 232 16.88 -2.27 3.15
CA ILE A 232 18.31 -2.55 3.36
C ILE A 232 19.17 -1.70 2.42
N LEU A 233 18.81 -1.62 1.14
CA LEU A 233 19.53 -0.79 0.17
C LEU A 233 19.55 0.68 0.58
N ARG A 234 18.43 1.17 1.12
CA ARG A 234 18.36 2.52 1.67
C ARG A 234 19.23 2.70 2.92
N LEU A 235 19.23 1.72 3.83
CA LEU A 235 20.12 1.75 5.01
C LEU A 235 21.60 1.81 4.58
N VAL A 236 22.00 1.00 3.60
CA VAL A 236 23.37 1.04 3.05
C VAL A 236 23.69 2.40 2.45
N ALA A 237 22.79 2.98 1.67
CA ALA A 237 22.96 4.33 1.13
C ALA A 237 23.06 5.39 2.24
N MET A 238 22.32 5.24 3.34
CA MET A 238 22.44 6.11 4.51
C MET A 238 23.80 5.96 5.20
N ILE A 239 24.30 4.74 5.38
CA ILE A 239 25.63 4.50 5.94
C ILE A 239 26.69 5.21 5.08
N GLN A 240 26.62 5.04 3.76
CA GLN A 240 27.53 5.70 2.83
C GLN A 240 27.45 7.23 2.93
N LEU A 241 26.24 7.81 3.03
CA LEU A 241 26.07 9.24 3.24
C LEU A 241 26.77 9.74 4.51
N THR A 242 26.69 8.98 5.61
CA THR A 242 27.34 9.37 6.87
C THR A 242 28.87 9.32 6.80
N GLN A 243 29.42 8.52 5.88
CA GLN A 243 30.86 8.36 5.68
C GLN A 243 31.43 9.30 4.59
N ALA A 244 30.58 9.83 3.70
CA ALA A 244 31.00 10.56 2.50
C ALA A 244 31.40 12.03 2.71
N GLY A 245 31.45 12.51 3.96
CA GLY A 245 31.96 13.84 4.31
C GLY A 245 30.93 14.98 4.25
N PRO A 246 31.35 16.25 4.12
CA PRO A 246 30.49 17.42 4.29
C PRO A 246 29.54 17.70 3.10
N ASP A 247 29.78 17.07 1.95
CA ASP A 247 29.02 17.26 0.70
C ASP A 247 27.69 16.50 0.72
N ILE A 248 26.82 16.85 1.66
CA ILE A 248 25.55 16.16 1.88
C ILE A 248 24.61 16.25 0.66
N THR A 249 24.55 17.38 -0.05
CA THR A 249 23.62 17.61 -1.15
C THR A 249 23.91 16.75 -2.36
N TYR A 250 25.18 16.38 -2.55
CA TYR A 250 25.65 15.47 -3.59
C TYR A 250 25.47 14.01 -3.17
N ASN A 251 25.93 13.66 -1.97
CA ASN A 251 25.94 12.28 -1.49
C ASN A 251 24.56 11.77 -1.04
N GLN A 252 23.57 12.65 -0.84
CA GLN A 252 22.21 12.28 -0.42
C GLN A 252 21.35 11.76 -1.58
N VAL A 253 21.78 11.90 -2.84
CA VAL A 253 21.00 11.47 -4.01
C VAL A 253 20.59 9.98 -3.94
N PRO A 254 21.50 9.02 -3.69
CA PRO A 254 21.12 7.61 -3.62
C PRO A 254 20.08 7.35 -2.53
N VAL A 255 20.21 7.99 -1.37
CA VAL A 255 19.24 7.89 -0.27
C VAL A 255 17.85 8.33 -0.72
N VAL A 256 17.76 9.45 -1.43
CA VAL A 256 16.47 9.98 -1.95
C VAL A 256 15.86 9.02 -2.96
N VAL A 257 16.66 8.48 -3.89
CA VAL A 257 16.20 7.52 -4.90
C VAL A 257 15.64 6.26 -4.23
N TRP A 258 16.39 5.68 -3.28
CA TRP A 258 15.93 4.50 -2.55
C TRP A 258 14.68 4.76 -1.72
N THR A 259 14.57 5.94 -1.09
CA THR A 259 13.37 6.33 -0.33
C THR A 259 12.12 6.40 -1.23
N CYS A 260 12.25 6.96 -2.44
CA CYS A 260 11.16 7.01 -3.42
C CYS A 260 10.75 5.61 -3.90
N MET A 261 11.74 4.75 -4.16
CA MET A 261 11.50 3.37 -4.60
C MET A 261 10.84 2.54 -3.50
N GLU A 262 11.35 2.62 -2.28
CA GLU A 262 10.84 1.90 -1.11
C GLU A 262 9.35 2.20 -0.90
N ALA A 263 8.95 3.48 -0.88
CA ALA A 263 7.54 3.85 -0.72
C ALA A 263 6.67 3.35 -1.87
N ALA A 264 7.15 3.45 -3.11
CA ALA A 264 6.37 3.02 -4.28
C ALA A 264 6.24 1.49 -4.36
N VAL A 265 7.31 0.75 -4.06
CA VAL A 265 7.31 -0.70 -3.95
C VAL A 265 6.42 -1.13 -2.78
N GLY A 266 6.48 -0.48 -1.63
CA GLY A 266 5.60 -0.75 -0.47
C GLY A 266 4.11 -0.56 -0.77
N ILE A 267 3.74 0.48 -1.51
CA ILE A 267 2.36 0.68 -1.99
C ILE A 267 1.96 -0.43 -2.96
N THR A 268 2.83 -0.72 -3.93
CA THR A 268 2.57 -1.72 -4.97
C THR A 268 2.40 -3.11 -4.37
N ALA A 269 3.31 -3.44 -3.46
CA ALA A 269 3.30 -4.61 -2.60
C ALA A 269 1.96 -4.79 -1.89
N ALA A 270 1.55 -3.76 -1.15
CA ALA A 270 0.29 -3.77 -0.42
C ALA A 270 -0.92 -3.91 -1.37
N CYS A 271 -0.88 -3.33 -2.57
CA CYS A 271 -1.94 -3.46 -3.57
C CYS A 271 -1.99 -4.86 -4.19
N MET A 272 -0.86 -5.51 -4.44
CA MET A 272 -0.80 -6.86 -4.99
C MET A 272 -1.47 -7.91 -4.09
N SER A 273 -1.40 -7.71 -2.77
CA SER A 273 -2.08 -8.59 -1.81
C SER A 273 -3.62 -8.65 -1.97
N HIS A 274 -4.21 -7.73 -2.74
CA HIS A 274 -5.65 -7.62 -2.99
C HIS A 274 -6.14 -8.21 -4.30
N ILE A 275 -5.25 -8.67 -5.18
CA ILE A 275 -5.60 -9.15 -6.53
C ILE A 275 -6.39 -10.48 -6.49
N ARG A 276 -6.68 -11.03 -5.30
CA ARG A 276 -7.58 -12.18 -5.04
C ARG A 276 -8.73 -12.39 -6.03
N PRO A 277 -9.56 -11.38 -6.36
CA PRO A 277 -10.72 -11.59 -7.20
C PRO A 277 -10.40 -11.65 -8.70
N LEU A 278 -9.28 -11.07 -9.14
CA LEU A 278 -8.96 -10.93 -10.57
C LEU A 278 -8.54 -12.27 -11.21
N PHE A 279 -7.97 -13.19 -10.44
CA PHE A 279 -7.60 -14.53 -10.90
C PHE A 279 -8.75 -15.55 -10.85
N ASN A 280 -9.93 -15.15 -10.36
CA ASN A 280 -11.09 -16.02 -10.42
C ASN A 280 -11.66 -15.93 -11.84
N VAL A 281 -11.32 -16.91 -12.69
CA VAL A 281 -11.72 -17.01 -14.11
C VAL A 281 -13.23 -16.82 -14.34
N LYS A 282 -14.06 -17.13 -13.32
CA LYS A 282 -15.51 -16.87 -13.32
C LYS A 282 -15.89 -15.38 -13.42
N LEU A 283 -15.02 -14.46 -13.00
CA LEU A 283 -15.24 -13.01 -13.12
C LEU A 283 -15.01 -12.56 -14.56
N TRP A 284 -13.97 -13.07 -15.22
CA TRP A 284 -13.70 -12.83 -16.65
C TRP A 284 -14.74 -13.46 -17.57
N SER A 285 -15.35 -14.59 -17.19
CA SER A 285 -16.47 -15.17 -17.94
C SER A 285 -17.77 -14.39 -17.75
N ARG A 286 -18.01 -13.79 -16.57
CA ARG A 286 -19.18 -12.93 -16.31
C ARG A 286 -19.07 -11.57 -17.01
N LEU A 287 -17.87 -10.97 -17.06
CA LEU A 287 -17.63 -9.74 -17.82
C LEU A 287 -17.80 -9.97 -19.32
N ARG A 288 -17.30 -11.10 -19.86
CA ARG A 288 -17.54 -11.47 -21.27
C ARG A 288 -19.00 -11.78 -21.59
N TYR A 289 -19.80 -12.24 -20.62
CA TYR A 289 -21.21 -12.54 -20.83
C TYR A 289 -22.10 -11.28 -20.79
N SER A 290 -21.68 -10.23 -20.06
CA SER A 290 -22.44 -8.98 -19.97
C SER A 290 -22.38 -8.12 -21.23
N ASP A 291 -21.41 -8.35 -22.13
CA ASP A 291 -21.31 -7.67 -23.43
C ASP A 291 -22.10 -8.39 -24.55
N GLN A 292 -22.85 -9.45 -24.22
CA GLN A 292 -23.56 -10.27 -25.20
C GLN A 292 -25.06 -10.39 -24.89
N GLU A 293 -25.77 -9.26 -24.80
CA GLU A 293 -27.21 -9.24 -25.08
C GLU A 293 -27.44 -8.95 -26.57
N PRO A 294 -27.85 -9.93 -27.40
CA PRO A 294 -28.46 -9.64 -28.68
C PRO A 294 -29.92 -9.24 -28.42
N GLY A 295 -30.26 -8.00 -28.73
CA GLY A 295 -31.65 -7.55 -28.80
C GLY A 295 -32.44 -8.44 -29.77
N LYS A 296 -33.26 -9.35 -29.23
CA LYS A 296 -34.30 -10.02 -30.00
C LYS A 296 -35.53 -9.12 -29.99
N GLY A 297 -35.74 -8.45 -31.12
CA GLY A 297 -37.00 -7.81 -31.45
C GLY A 297 -38.15 -8.81 -31.34
N SER A 298 -39.22 -8.37 -30.68
CA SER A 298 -40.48 -9.09 -30.59
C SER A 298 -41.17 -9.07 -31.95
N THR A 299 -41.37 -10.25 -32.55
CA THR A 299 -42.30 -10.42 -33.66
C THR A 299 -43.68 -10.66 -33.06
N ASN A 300 -44.61 -9.74 -33.31
CA ASN A 300 -46.03 -9.95 -33.11
C ASN A 300 -46.56 -10.98 -34.12
N SER A 301 -47.39 -11.90 -33.65
CA SER A 301 -48.50 -12.46 -34.42
C SER A 301 -49.48 -13.12 -33.46
N SER A 302 -50.62 -12.44 -33.29
CA SER A 302 -51.85 -12.92 -32.69
C SER A 302 -52.39 -14.12 -33.45
N GLU A 303 -53.01 -15.07 -32.75
CA GLU A 303 -54.19 -15.78 -33.24
C GLU A 303 -55.00 -16.31 -32.05
N GLU A 304 -56.23 -15.81 -31.95
CA GLU A 304 -57.30 -16.22 -31.05
C GLU A 304 -58.06 -17.44 -31.65
N GLY A 305 -58.71 -18.25 -30.81
CA GLY A 305 -59.83 -19.06 -31.29
C GLY A 305 -60.31 -20.23 -30.41
N PHE A 306 -61.51 -20.05 -29.84
CA PHE A 306 -62.57 -21.06 -29.60
C PHE A 306 -62.54 -21.89 -28.28
N SER A 307 -63.30 -21.53 -27.24
CA SER A 307 -64.76 -21.67 -26.97
C SER A 307 -65.16 -23.00 -26.31
N SER A 308 -65.62 -22.95 -25.05
CA SER A 308 -67.04 -23.15 -24.68
C SER A 308 -67.24 -23.32 -23.17
N SER A 309 -68.24 -22.60 -22.67
CA SER A 309 -68.81 -22.61 -21.33
C SER A 309 -69.44 -23.95 -20.93
N ASP A 310 -69.45 -24.28 -19.63
CA ASP A 310 -70.72 -24.57 -18.94
C ASP A 310 -70.62 -24.45 -17.40
N ARG A 311 -71.74 -24.03 -16.80
CA ARG A 311 -71.93 -23.65 -15.40
C ARG A 311 -72.43 -24.82 -14.52
N THR A 312 -71.90 -24.88 -13.30
CA THR A 312 -72.54 -25.19 -11.99
C THR A 312 -73.42 -26.46 -11.81
N LEU A 313 -73.08 -27.29 -10.80
CA LEU A 313 -74.01 -27.64 -9.70
C LEU A 313 -73.29 -28.25 -8.46
N PHE A 314 -73.73 -27.81 -7.28
CA PHE A 314 -73.59 -28.33 -5.89
C PHE A 314 -74.11 -29.81 -5.80
N ASP A 315 -73.76 -30.72 -4.87
CA ASP A 315 -73.64 -30.70 -3.39
C ASP A 315 -73.12 -32.10 -2.87
N PRO A 316 -73.24 -32.56 -1.59
CA PRO A 316 -72.11 -32.78 -0.66
C PRO A 316 -72.00 -34.20 -0.04
N CYS A 317 -70.82 -34.59 0.47
CA CYS A 317 -70.65 -35.62 1.55
C CYS A 317 -69.15 -35.65 1.89
N GLY A 318 -68.65 -35.71 3.13
CA GLY A 318 -69.13 -36.44 4.29
C GLY A 318 -67.91 -37.13 4.90
N THR A 319 -67.54 -36.70 6.09
CA THR A 319 -66.36 -37.05 6.89
C THR A 319 -66.34 -38.54 7.30
N GLN A 320 -65.18 -39.22 7.26
CA GLN A 320 -64.52 -39.82 8.45
C GLN A 320 -63.34 -40.76 8.13
N THR A 321 -62.24 -40.43 8.80
CA THR A 321 -61.18 -41.24 9.41
C THR A 321 -61.46 -42.73 9.64
N THR A 322 -60.53 -43.59 9.18
CA THR A 322 -60.05 -44.74 9.98
C THR A 322 -58.62 -45.13 9.59
N ILE A 323 -57.71 -45.01 10.56
CA ILE A 323 -56.39 -45.65 10.59
C ILE A 323 -56.55 -46.97 11.36
N SER A 324 -55.97 -48.05 10.82
CA SER A 324 -55.24 -49.13 11.52
C SER A 324 -55.66 -50.57 11.19
N ALA A 325 -54.61 -51.39 11.05
CA ALA A 325 -54.47 -52.83 11.28
C ALA A 325 -54.91 -53.82 10.17
N GLY A 326 -53.90 -54.47 9.58
CA GLY A 326 -54.02 -55.70 8.80
C GLY A 326 -52.64 -56.31 8.58
N HIS A 327 -52.22 -57.15 9.52
CA HIS A 327 -50.93 -57.84 9.62
C HIS A 327 -50.90 -59.05 8.66
N GLU A 328 -49.84 -59.18 7.87
CA GLU A 328 -49.57 -60.32 6.98
C GLU A 328 -48.67 -61.35 7.72
N VAL A 329 -48.93 -62.65 7.52
CA VAL A 329 -48.40 -63.76 8.33
C VAL A 329 -47.64 -64.77 7.46
N GLN A 330 -46.59 -65.33 8.06
CA GLN A 330 -45.81 -66.58 7.78
C GLN A 330 -44.46 -66.44 7.04
N VAL A 331 -43.39 -67.19 7.34
CA VAL A 331 -42.93 -68.20 8.35
C VAL A 331 -41.43 -68.41 8.01
N GLU A 332 -40.53 -68.71 8.97
CA GLU A 332 -39.59 -69.87 8.95
C GLU A 332 -38.69 -69.95 10.21
N HIS A 333 -38.34 -71.19 10.57
CA HIS A 333 -37.75 -71.74 11.81
C HIS A 333 -36.21 -71.60 11.93
N GLU A 334 -35.64 -71.76 13.14
CA GLU A 334 -34.79 -72.92 13.54
C GLU A 334 -34.25 -72.80 15.01
N LYS A 335 -34.14 -73.94 15.70
CA LYS A 335 -33.56 -74.19 17.06
C LYS A 335 -32.86 -75.57 17.01
N PRO A 336 -32.00 -76.02 17.95
CA PRO A 336 -32.25 -76.07 19.41
C PRO A 336 -31.35 -75.20 20.30
#